data_AF-A0A660LDH6-F1
#
_entry.id   AF-A0A660LDH6-F1
#
_cell.length_a   1.000
_cell.length_b   1.000
_cell.length_c   1.000
_cell.angle_alpha   90.00
_cell.angle_beta   90.00
_cell.angle_gamma   90.00
#
_symmetry.space_group_name_H-M   'P 1'
#
loop_
_entity.id
_entity.type
_entity.pdbx_description
1 polymer ?
#
loop_
_entity_poly.entity_id
_entity_poly.type
_entity_poly.pdbx_seq_one_letter_code
_entity_poly.pdbx_strand_id
1 'polypeptide(L)'
;MRVLDELGQEIERVANAAGDVRRRRRWWRPGVLFTALPLCLGTVAVAATTGLLQGEPVRNPPDVKLNPKEGRGVTVDSGRLFDLRVADPAGGLPWGLRVVETSRGLGCVQVGRVSEGKLGVLGRDGAFGDDGRFHERGAEVVQQSECQLADGAGHVFIAVGYSGLPASGDSSGCDARGDDGTRRACPAGSLRDVYYGLLGPEATAITYEDADGQVVREPVQSPEGAYLLVKPTPPGRRRVGQYMVGVSPASGLRSVEYRDGSTCRRRKSGVLRCPLKGLVMPRLETATREEVAAPVRVRVGQRPEWPGGDKRLPAQRRITFSFRARRAADAREYYTFEATVTQSRPVKGCFDGALGGAIAKDLAAGSEASRVIYLPYVCRGRVKIRVGYAQERKPNGVPFGGAGRANDWVDVASAEIP
;
A
#
# COMPACT_ATOMS: atom_id res chain seq x y z
N MET A 1 0.03 34.96 25.46
CA MET A 1 -1.13 34.18 25.98
C MET A 1 -2.22 35.13 26.47
N ARG A 2 -2.86 35.86 25.56
CA ARG A 2 -4.07 36.69 25.82
C ARG A 2 -5.06 36.65 24.65
N VAL A 3 -4.61 36.19 23.48
CA VAL A 3 -5.42 36.02 22.25
C VAL A 3 -6.28 34.73 22.27
N LEU A 4 -6.02 33.79 23.17
CA LEU A 4 -6.83 32.56 23.31
C LEU A 4 -8.02 32.72 24.26
N ASP A 5 -7.99 33.70 25.17
CA ASP A 5 -9.10 33.95 26.09
C ASP A 5 -10.21 34.80 25.45
N GLU A 6 -9.86 35.68 24.48
CA GLU A 6 -10.85 36.44 23.69
C GLU A 6 -11.64 35.55 22.71
N LEU A 7 -11.04 34.47 22.19
CA LEU A 7 -11.77 33.53 21.32
C LEU A 7 -12.74 32.63 22.11
N GLY A 8 -12.44 32.35 23.39
CA GLY A 8 -13.32 31.59 24.28
C GLY A 8 -14.60 32.34 24.65
N GLN A 9 -14.50 33.65 24.88
CA GLN A 9 -15.65 34.49 25.25
C GLN A 9 -16.60 34.78 24.07
N GLU A 10 -16.10 34.79 22.82
CA GLU A 10 -16.95 35.00 21.63
C GLU A 10 -17.80 33.75 21.30
N ILE A 11 -17.28 32.54 21.57
CA ILE A 11 -17.98 31.26 21.33
C ILE A 11 -19.08 31.02 22.39
N GLU A 12 -18.86 31.38 23.65
CA GLU A 12 -19.90 31.31 24.69
C GLU A 12 -21.02 32.34 24.48
N ARG A 13 -20.72 33.49 23.87
CA ARG A 13 -21.73 34.52 23.55
C ARG A 13 -22.68 34.08 22.44
N VAL A 14 -22.19 33.30 21.46
CA VAL A 14 -23.02 32.75 20.36
C VAL A 14 -23.83 31.54 20.82
N ALA A 15 -23.30 30.72 21.74
CA ALA A 15 -24.04 29.58 22.32
C ALA A 15 -25.18 30.01 23.26
N ASN A 16 -25.02 31.12 23.99
CA ASN A 16 -26.06 31.65 24.88
C ASN A 16 -27.08 32.56 24.16
N ALA A 17 -26.83 32.97 22.92
CA ALA A 17 -27.76 33.76 22.11
C ALA A 17 -28.74 32.92 21.26
N ALA A 18 -28.58 31.59 21.22
CA ALA A 18 -29.45 30.68 20.46
C ALA A 18 -30.60 30.06 21.28
N GLY A 19 -30.77 30.46 22.54
CA GLY A 19 -31.85 30.01 23.41
C GLY A 19 -32.90 31.09 23.63
N ASP A 20 -33.74 31.40 22.64
CA ASP A 20 -34.97 32.17 22.90
C ASP A 20 -36.03 32.02 21.79
N VAL A 21 -36.65 30.83 21.68
CA VAL A 21 -37.94 30.70 20.97
C VAL A 21 -39.06 30.99 21.96
N ARG A 22 -39.47 32.27 21.96
CA ARG A 22 -40.61 32.80 22.70
C ARG A 22 -41.89 31.98 22.46
N ARG A 23 -42.47 31.55 23.58
CA ARG A 23 -43.88 31.16 23.75
C ARG A 23 -44.81 32.16 23.06
N ARG A 24 -45.59 31.72 22.07
CA ARG A 24 -46.87 32.37 21.72
C ARG A 24 -48.03 31.57 22.29
N ARG A 25 -48.54 32.09 23.40
CA ARG A 25 -49.82 31.76 24.03
C ARG A 25 -50.93 32.39 23.16
N ARG A 26 -51.81 31.61 22.55
CA ARG A 26 -53.15 32.07 22.20
C ARG A 26 -54.17 30.98 22.48
N TRP A 27 -55.29 31.43 23.03
CA TRP A 27 -56.19 30.76 23.97
C TRP A 27 -57.53 30.53 23.26
N TRP A 28 -58.27 29.47 23.65
CA TRP A 28 -59.71 29.18 23.45
C TRP A 28 -60.08 28.46 22.13
N ARG A 29 -60.80 27.32 22.09
CA ARG A 29 -61.85 26.70 22.94
C ARG A 29 -61.93 25.15 22.73
N PRO A 30 -62.69 24.40 23.55
CA PRO A 30 -62.63 22.94 23.67
C PRO A 30 -63.70 22.19 22.85
N GLY A 31 -63.46 20.91 22.54
CA GLY A 31 -64.52 19.97 22.16
C GLY A 31 -64.04 18.70 21.42
N VAL A 32 -64.42 17.54 21.98
CA VAL A 32 -64.65 16.22 21.34
C VAL A 32 -63.38 15.37 21.05
N LEU A 33 -63.04 14.36 21.86
CA LEU A 33 -63.50 12.94 21.95
C LEU A 33 -62.99 11.99 20.83
N PHE A 34 -62.52 10.81 21.28
CA PHE A 34 -62.11 9.58 20.55
C PHE A 34 -60.70 9.62 19.91
N THR A 35 -59.83 8.60 19.92
CA THR A 35 -59.92 7.15 20.21
C THR A 35 -58.50 6.60 20.43
N ALA A 36 -58.39 5.45 21.08
CA ALA A 36 -57.16 4.75 21.44
C ALA A 36 -56.55 3.87 20.31
N LEU A 37 -55.22 3.68 20.40
CA LEU A 37 -54.33 2.59 19.91
C LEU A 37 -54.18 2.35 18.37
N PRO A 38 -53.08 1.69 17.89
CA PRO A 38 -51.84 1.27 18.58
C PRO A 38 -50.51 1.68 17.91
N LEU A 39 -49.42 1.44 18.65
CA LEU A 39 -48.04 1.46 18.20
C LEU A 39 -47.82 0.56 16.97
N CYS A 40 -47.46 1.16 15.85
CA CYS A 40 -46.59 0.52 14.87
C CYS A 40 -45.22 1.19 14.98
N LEU A 41 -44.30 0.53 15.70
CA LEU A 41 -42.86 0.73 15.51
C LEU A 41 -42.52 0.18 14.12
N GLY A 42 -42.80 0.98 13.09
CA GLY A 42 -42.27 0.76 11.76
C GLY A 42 -40.77 1.05 11.80
N THR A 43 -39.98 0.00 12.01
CA THR A 43 -38.58 0.00 11.57
C THR A 43 -38.61 0.25 10.07
N VAL A 44 -38.35 1.49 9.67
CA VAL A 44 -38.02 1.80 8.28
C VAL A 44 -36.66 1.18 8.02
N ALA A 45 -36.64 -0.11 7.69
CA ALA A 45 -35.55 -0.68 6.93
C ALA A 45 -35.60 0.00 5.57
N VAL A 46 -34.84 1.08 5.42
CA VAL A 46 -34.48 1.59 4.10
C VAL A 46 -33.65 0.48 3.47
N ALA A 47 -34.33 -0.44 2.78
CA ALA A 47 -33.72 -1.26 1.76
C ALA A 47 -33.29 -0.27 0.67
N ALA A 48 -32.08 0.26 0.78
CA ALA A 48 -31.45 0.97 -0.30
C ALA A 48 -31.27 -0.05 -1.43
N THR A 49 -32.19 -0.06 -2.39
CA THR A 49 -31.97 -0.66 -3.71
C THR A 49 -30.87 0.16 -4.38
N THR A 50 -29.62 -0.12 -4.04
CA THR A 50 -28.46 0.59 -4.58
C THR A 50 -28.23 0.15 -6.02
N GLY A 51 -29.00 0.72 -6.94
CA GLY A 51 -28.51 1.01 -8.27
C GLY A 51 -27.44 2.09 -8.15
N LEU A 52 -26.28 1.77 -7.57
CA LEU A 52 -25.12 2.64 -7.63
C LEU A 52 -24.77 2.78 -9.10
N LEU A 53 -24.91 4.00 -9.61
CA LEU A 53 -24.48 4.31 -10.97
C LEU A 53 -22.98 3.96 -11.07
N GLN A 54 -22.63 3.21 -12.10
CA GLN A 54 -21.24 2.89 -12.40
C GLN A 54 -20.55 4.14 -12.95
N GLY A 55 -19.39 4.47 -12.39
CA GLY A 55 -18.50 5.51 -12.86
C GLY A 55 -17.45 4.95 -13.83
N GLU A 56 -16.55 5.80 -14.31
CA GLU A 56 -15.43 5.33 -15.14
C GLU A 56 -14.49 4.41 -14.35
N PRO A 57 -13.98 3.31 -14.91
CA PRO A 57 -13.05 2.44 -14.20
C PRO A 57 -11.79 3.17 -13.74
N VAL A 58 -11.24 2.75 -12.60
CA VAL A 58 -9.94 3.21 -12.10
C VAL A 58 -8.87 2.84 -13.13
N ARG A 59 -7.95 3.76 -13.43
CA ARG A 59 -6.86 3.55 -14.38
C ARG A 59 -5.51 3.66 -13.68
N ASN A 60 -4.52 2.93 -14.20
CA ASN A 60 -3.14 3.20 -13.85
C ASN A 60 -2.75 4.63 -14.30
N PRO A 61 -1.82 5.30 -13.60
CA PRO A 61 -1.29 6.59 -14.04
C PRO A 61 -0.75 6.51 -15.48
N PRO A 62 -0.88 7.57 -16.31
CA PRO A 62 -0.53 7.53 -17.73
C PRO A 62 0.92 7.14 -18.05
N ASP A 63 1.83 7.41 -17.12
CA ASP A 63 3.26 7.12 -17.22
C ASP A 63 3.61 5.67 -16.81
N VAL A 64 2.68 4.95 -16.19
CA VAL A 64 2.88 3.55 -15.78
C VAL A 64 2.67 2.62 -16.98
N LYS A 65 3.77 2.17 -17.57
CA LYS A 65 3.80 1.11 -18.58
C LYS A 65 4.21 -0.21 -17.94
N LEU A 66 3.26 -1.13 -17.80
CA LEU A 66 3.54 -2.47 -17.29
C LEU A 66 4.22 -3.30 -18.37
N ASN A 67 5.17 -4.15 -17.97
CA ASN A 67 5.92 -5.04 -18.85
C ASN A 67 5.95 -6.43 -18.22
N PRO A 68 5.60 -7.51 -18.96
CA PRO A 68 5.56 -8.85 -18.40
C PRO A 68 6.89 -9.34 -17.82
N LYS A 69 8.01 -8.73 -18.21
CA LYS A 69 9.37 -9.11 -17.82
C LYS A 69 10.07 -8.10 -16.91
N GLU A 70 9.38 -7.07 -16.41
CA GLU A 70 9.98 -6.04 -15.54
C GLU A 70 9.10 -5.72 -14.33
N GLY A 71 9.71 -5.28 -13.23
CA GLY A 71 9.03 -4.94 -11.99
C GLY A 71 8.17 -6.10 -11.48
N ARG A 72 6.89 -5.87 -11.25
CA ARG A 72 5.93 -6.93 -10.90
C ARG A 72 5.44 -7.77 -12.08
N GLY A 73 5.74 -7.42 -13.32
CA GLY A 73 5.10 -8.03 -14.49
C GLY A 73 3.76 -7.37 -14.88
N VAL A 74 2.95 -8.11 -15.61
CA VAL A 74 1.53 -7.81 -15.89
C VAL A 74 0.65 -8.84 -15.19
N THR A 75 -0.60 -8.51 -14.86
CA THR A 75 -1.54 -9.50 -14.35
C THR A 75 -1.88 -10.53 -15.42
N VAL A 76 -1.97 -11.80 -15.06
CA VAL A 76 -2.25 -12.90 -16.02
C VAL A 76 -3.75 -13.21 -16.15
N ASP A 77 -4.56 -12.80 -15.17
CA ASP A 77 -6.01 -12.96 -15.16
C ASP A 77 -6.72 -11.76 -14.50
N SER A 78 -8.04 -11.85 -14.33
CA SER A 78 -8.87 -10.84 -13.66
C SER A 78 -8.77 -10.86 -12.12
N GLY A 79 -7.98 -11.77 -11.57
CA GLY A 79 -7.91 -12.09 -10.15
C GLY A 79 -9.13 -12.83 -9.61
N ARG A 80 -8.95 -13.34 -8.39
CA ARG A 80 -10.01 -13.99 -7.61
C ARG A 80 -10.44 -13.09 -6.46
N LEU A 81 -11.67 -12.60 -6.53
CA LEU A 81 -12.30 -11.89 -5.42
C LEU A 81 -12.69 -12.93 -4.35
N PHE A 82 -12.23 -12.72 -3.12
CA PHE A 82 -12.63 -13.53 -1.98
C PHE A 82 -14.11 -13.28 -1.64
N ASP A 83 -14.76 -14.22 -0.94
CA ASP A 83 -16.13 -14.05 -0.45
C ASP A 83 -16.20 -13.22 0.84
N LEU A 84 -15.04 -12.94 1.42
CA LEU A 84 -14.84 -12.06 2.57
C LEU A 84 -15.44 -10.67 2.35
N ARG A 85 -16.47 -10.32 3.13
CA ARG A 85 -17.11 -9.00 3.13
C ARG A 85 -17.07 -8.41 4.52
N VAL A 86 -16.44 -7.25 4.65
CA VAL A 86 -16.36 -6.51 5.92
C VAL A 86 -17.21 -5.26 5.80
N ALA A 87 -18.17 -5.09 6.71
CA ALA A 87 -19.00 -3.90 6.74
C ALA A 87 -18.15 -2.65 6.95
N ASP A 88 -18.53 -1.54 6.32
CA ASP A 88 -17.91 -0.26 6.67
C ASP A 88 -18.40 0.22 8.03
N PRO A 89 -17.51 0.68 8.93
CA PRO A 89 -17.91 1.24 10.22
C PRO A 89 -18.89 2.43 10.15
N ALA A 90 -18.96 3.15 9.02
CA ALA A 90 -19.91 4.23 8.80
C ALA A 90 -21.03 3.86 7.81
N GLY A 91 -21.18 2.57 7.46
CA GLY A 91 -22.14 2.07 6.49
C GLY A 91 -21.74 2.27 5.02
N GLY A 92 -22.58 1.77 4.11
CA GLY A 92 -22.34 1.78 2.66
C GLY A 92 -21.87 0.44 2.12
N LEU A 93 -21.22 0.45 0.95
CA LEU A 93 -20.72 -0.77 0.32
C LEU A 93 -19.70 -1.48 1.22
N PRO A 94 -19.77 -2.82 1.34
CA PRO A 94 -18.80 -3.57 2.11
C PRO A 94 -17.41 -3.46 1.47
N TRP A 95 -16.39 -3.68 2.29
CA TRP A 95 -15.03 -3.89 1.83
C TRP A 95 -14.82 -5.35 1.44
N GLY A 96 -13.92 -5.56 0.49
CA GLY A 96 -13.50 -6.89 0.06
C GLY A 96 -12.03 -6.92 -0.33
N LEU A 97 -11.57 -8.13 -0.60
CA LEU A 97 -10.19 -8.46 -0.93
C LEU A 97 -10.18 -9.29 -2.21
N ARG A 98 -9.26 -8.97 -3.13
CA ARG A 98 -8.96 -9.76 -4.33
C ARG A 98 -7.48 -10.14 -4.32
N VAL A 99 -7.16 -11.33 -4.81
CA VAL A 99 -5.79 -11.71 -5.17
C VAL A 99 -5.65 -11.77 -6.69
N VAL A 100 -4.55 -11.29 -7.23
CA VAL A 100 -4.18 -11.36 -8.66
C VAL A 100 -2.81 -11.99 -8.80
N GLU A 101 -2.61 -12.79 -9.84
CA GLU A 101 -1.30 -13.33 -10.19
C GLU A 101 -0.66 -12.52 -11.30
N THR A 102 0.68 -12.49 -11.34
CA THR A 102 1.43 -11.79 -12.38
C THR A 102 2.29 -12.71 -13.22
N SER A 103 2.67 -12.23 -14.40
CA SER A 103 3.54 -12.92 -15.37
C SER A 103 4.93 -13.26 -14.82
N ARG A 104 5.31 -12.68 -13.68
CA ARG A 104 6.59 -12.92 -13.02
C ARG A 104 6.44 -13.80 -11.75
N GLY A 105 5.28 -14.42 -11.55
CA GLY A 105 5.03 -15.33 -10.42
C GLY A 105 4.82 -14.62 -9.08
N LEU A 106 4.40 -13.36 -9.10
CA LEU A 106 3.97 -12.66 -7.89
C LEU A 106 2.47 -12.84 -7.70
N GLY A 107 2.04 -12.98 -6.45
CA GLY A 107 0.66 -12.75 -6.06
C GLY A 107 0.52 -11.38 -5.43
N CYS A 108 -0.47 -10.61 -5.87
CA CYS A 108 -0.75 -9.30 -5.33
C CYS A 108 -2.15 -9.22 -4.75
N VAL A 109 -2.31 -8.49 -3.65
CA VAL A 109 -3.60 -8.32 -2.97
C VAL A 109 -4.14 -6.91 -3.19
N GLN A 110 -5.42 -6.83 -3.54
CA GLN A 110 -6.12 -5.55 -3.69
C GLN A 110 -7.28 -5.49 -2.71
N VAL A 111 -7.36 -4.38 -1.98
CA VAL A 111 -8.48 -4.06 -1.09
C VAL A 111 -9.29 -2.90 -1.67
N GLY A 112 -10.60 -2.95 -1.48
CA GLY A 112 -11.51 -1.92 -1.98
C GLY A 112 -12.95 -2.18 -1.59
N ARG A 113 -13.85 -1.40 -2.16
CA ARG A 113 -15.31 -1.54 -2.02
C ARG A 113 -15.81 -2.64 -2.94
N VAL A 114 -16.84 -3.36 -2.52
CA VAL A 114 -17.48 -4.41 -3.33
C VAL A 114 -18.89 -4.00 -3.72
N SER A 115 -19.17 -4.05 -5.02
CA SER A 115 -20.50 -3.89 -5.60
C SER A 115 -20.65 -4.90 -6.73
N GLU A 116 -21.77 -5.63 -6.80
CA GLU A 116 -22.07 -6.56 -7.91
C GLU A 116 -20.92 -7.54 -8.23
N GLY A 117 -20.24 -8.05 -7.20
CA GLY A 117 -19.13 -9.00 -7.37
C GLY A 117 -17.83 -8.38 -7.91
N LYS A 118 -17.75 -7.05 -7.99
CA LYS A 118 -16.58 -6.31 -8.46
C LYS A 118 -15.90 -5.56 -7.32
N LEU A 119 -14.57 -5.45 -7.39
CA LEU A 119 -13.79 -4.61 -6.48
C LEU A 119 -13.60 -3.22 -7.09
N GLY A 120 -13.72 -2.17 -6.28
CA GLY A 120 -13.59 -0.80 -6.77
C GLY A 120 -13.41 0.22 -5.67
N VAL A 121 -13.62 1.48 -6.05
CA VAL A 121 -13.58 2.65 -5.18
C VAL A 121 -14.84 3.47 -5.36
N LEU A 122 -15.12 4.35 -4.41
CA LEU A 122 -16.26 5.27 -4.48
C LEU A 122 -15.78 6.67 -4.86
N GLY A 123 -16.53 7.36 -5.72
CA GLY A 123 -16.35 8.78 -5.99
C GLY A 123 -16.76 9.63 -4.79
N ARG A 124 -15.90 9.70 -3.79
CA ARG A 124 -16.05 10.45 -2.55
C ARG A 124 -14.68 10.73 -1.94
N ASP A 125 -14.66 11.54 -0.88
CA ASP A 125 -13.43 11.90 -0.16
C ASP A 125 -12.35 12.47 -1.11
N GLY A 126 -12.79 13.26 -2.11
CA GLY A 126 -11.97 13.87 -3.15
C GLY A 126 -11.60 12.95 -4.32
N ALA A 127 -11.98 11.67 -4.27
CA ALA A 127 -11.77 10.73 -5.38
C ALA A 127 -12.86 10.94 -6.47
N PHE A 128 -12.46 10.86 -7.74
CA PHE A 128 -13.35 10.93 -8.91
C PHE A 128 -14.33 12.11 -8.91
N GLY A 129 -13.90 13.26 -8.37
CA GLY A 129 -14.73 14.48 -8.33
C GLY A 129 -15.95 14.37 -7.41
N ASP A 130 -15.93 13.45 -6.43
CA ASP A 130 -17.02 13.24 -5.48
C ASP A 130 -18.38 12.94 -6.15
N ASP A 131 -18.37 12.24 -7.29
CA ASP A 131 -19.58 11.98 -8.10
C ASP A 131 -20.57 10.96 -7.47
N GLY A 132 -20.22 10.36 -6.33
CA GLY A 132 -21.02 9.39 -5.60
C GLY A 132 -21.10 8.00 -6.25
N ARG A 133 -20.38 7.75 -7.34
CA ARG A 133 -20.47 6.52 -8.14
C ARG A 133 -19.48 5.47 -7.69
N PHE A 134 -19.73 4.23 -8.13
CA PHE A 134 -18.76 3.14 -7.98
C PHE A 134 -17.87 3.05 -9.21
N HIS A 135 -16.56 3.13 -8.99
CA HIS A 135 -15.53 3.02 -10.02
C HIS A 135 -14.82 1.69 -9.87
N GLU A 136 -15.04 0.77 -10.82
CA GLU A 136 -14.41 -0.54 -10.81
C GLU A 136 -12.89 -0.41 -10.85
N ARG A 137 -12.19 -1.14 -9.98
CA ARG A 137 -10.73 -1.25 -9.99
C ARG A 137 -10.37 -2.54 -10.73
N GLY A 138 -9.77 -2.39 -11.91
CA GLY A 138 -9.24 -3.52 -12.69
C GLY A 138 -8.15 -4.29 -11.94
N ALA A 139 -7.96 -5.56 -12.30
CA ALA A 139 -6.94 -6.44 -11.72
C ALA A 139 -5.53 -5.86 -11.91
N GLU A 140 -5.30 -5.20 -13.04
CA GLU A 140 -4.06 -4.55 -13.45
C GLU A 140 -3.71 -3.30 -12.63
N VAL A 141 -4.69 -2.73 -11.91
CA VAL A 141 -4.51 -1.54 -11.06
C VAL A 141 -4.09 -1.96 -9.65
N VAL A 142 -2.92 -2.56 -9.58
CA VAL A 142 -2.28 -2.97 -8.32
C VAL A 142 -1.09 -2.05 -8.03
N GLN A 143 -0.45 -2.11 -6.87
CA GLN A 143 0.83 -1.45 -6.57
C GLN A 143 1.94 -2.47 -6.31
N GLN A 144 3.21 -2.13 -6.55
CA GLN A 144 4.34 -3.05 -6.31
C GLN A 144 4.41 -3.50 -4.84
N SER A 145 4.04 -2.61 -3.92
CA SER A 145 4.02 -2.87 -2.47
C SER A 145 2.89 -3.79 -2.03
N GLU A 146 1.91 -4.05 -2.90
CA GLU A 146 0.80 -4.97 -2.66
C GLU A 146 1.10 -6.38 -3.19
N CYS A 147 2.28 -6.59 -3.76
CA CYS A 147 2.71 -7.85 -4.35
C CYS A 147 3.72 -8.57 -3.45
N GLN A 148 3.69 -9.89 -3.51
CA GLN A 148 4.70 -10.78 -2.92
C GLN A 148 5.02 -11.92 -3.88
N LEU A 149 6.25 -12.43 -3.83
CA LEU A 149 6.57 -13.67 -4.54
C LEU A 149 5.80 -14.82 -3.89
N ALA A 150 5.21 -15.66 -4.73
CA ALA A 150 4.70 -16.94 -4.28
C ALA A 150 5.86 -17.79 -3.69
N ASP A 151 5.55 -18.80 -2.90
CA ASP A 151 6.53 -19.77 -2.43
C ASP A 151 6.76 -20.89 -3.47
N GLY A 152 7.50 -21.94 -3.12
CA GLY A 152 7.76 -23.08 -4.01
C GLY A 152 6.53 -23.94 -4.33
N ALA A 153 5.40 -23.74 -3.64
CA ALA A 153 4.13 -24.40 -3.88
C ALA A 153 3.04 -23.46 -4.44
N GLY A 154 3.39 -22.20 -4.72
CA GLY A 154 2.45 -21.20 -5.24
C GLY A 154 1.72 -20.40 -4.17
N HIS A 155 1.99 -20.60 -2.88
CA HIS A 155 1.34 -19.84 -1.82
C HIS A 155 1.95 -18.44 -1.68
N VAL A 156 1.10 -17.44 -1.41
CA VAL A 156 1.54 -16.06 -1.22
C VAL A 156 1.37 -15.71 0.25
N PHE A 157 2.42 -15.17 0.87
CA PHE A 157 2.40 -14.70 2.25
C PHE A 157 2.58 -13.19 2.26
N ILE A 158 1.50 -12.47 2.55
CA ILE A 158 1.51 -11.00 2.59
C ILE A 158 0.60 -10.51 3.70
N ALA A 159 1.02 -9.45 4.38
CA ALA A 159 0.26 -8.76 5.39
C ALA A 159 0.46 -7.25 5.21
N VAL A 160 -0.63 -6.56 4.95
CA VAL A 160 -0.67 -5.12 4.71
C VAL A 160 -1.48 -4.45 5.81
N GLY A 161 -1.00 -3.29 6.26
CA GLY A 161 -1.71 -2.39 7.15
C GLY A 161 -1.69 -0.98 6.58
N TYR A 162 -2.87 -0.39 6.40
CA TYR A 162 -3.04 1.01 6.01
C TYR A 162 -3.70 1.76 7.16
N SER A 163 -3.00 2.70 7.78
CA SER A 163 -3.59 3.61 8.77
C SER A 163 -4.13 4.85 8.09
N GLY A 164 -5.45 5.07 8.15
CA GLY A 164 -6.11 6.20 7.54
C GLY A 164 -6.22 6.14 6.01
N LEU A 165 -6.67 5.01 5.47
CA LEU A 165 -7.17 4.94 4.11
C LEU A 165 -8.54 5.66 4.03
N PRO A 166 -8.80 6.54 3.06
CA PRO A 166 -10.12 7.16 2.91
C PRO A 166 -11.23 6.13 2.67
N ALA A 167 -12.47 6.46 3.06
CA ALA A 167 -13.61 5.58 2.87
C ALA A 167 -13.91 5.34 1.39
N SER A 168 -13.47 6.20 0.47
CA SER A 168 -13.47 5.90 -0.96
C SER A 168 -12.76 4.58 -1.31
N GLY A 169 -11.76 4.16 -0.51
CA GLY A 169 -10.84 3.08 -0.85
C GLY A 169 -9.68 3.52 -1.75
N ASP A 170 -9.56 4.83 -2.01
CA ASP A 170 -8.52 5.45 -2.82
C ASP A 170 -7.73 6.48 -2.02
N SER A 171 -6.44 6.23 -1.81
CA SER A 171 -5.54 7.12 -1.08
C SER A 171 -5.13 8.37 -1.84
N SER A 172 -5.44 8.45 -3.14
CA SER A 172 -5.13 9.62 -3.98
C SER A 172 -6.16 10.74 -3.84
N GLY A 173 -7.41 10.45 -3.49
CA GLY A 173 -8.51 11.42 -3.46
C GLY A 173 -8.34 12.58 -2.48
N CYS A 174 -7.77 12.32 -1.30
CA CYS A 174 -7.52 13.34 -0.29
C CYS A 174 -6.22 13.06 0.47
N ASP A 175 -5.72 14.08 1.15
CA ASP A 175 -4.59 13.93 2.04
C ASP A 175 -5.06 13.54 3.45
N ALA A 176 -4.71 12.33 3.86
CA ALA A 176 -5.08 11.80 5.17
C ALA A 176 -4.37 12.52 6.33
N ARG A 177 -3.25 13.20 6.08
CA ARG A 177 -2.55 14.01 7.10
C ARG A 177 -2.96 15.48 7.07
N GLY A 178 -3.29 16.01 5.90
CA GLY A 178 -3.54 17.44 5.67
C GLY A 178 -2.26 18.29 5.57
N ASP A 179 -1.11 17.66 5.33
CA ASP A 179 0.23 18.27 5.30
C ASP A 179 0.78 18.45 3.88
N ASP A 180 0.25 17.74 2.88
CA ASP A 180 0.72 17.72 1.48
C ASP A 180 0.54 19.10 0.80
N GLY A 181 -0.47 19.86 1.22
CA GLY A 181 -0.78 21.21 0.70
C GLY A 181 -1.29 21.23 -0.75
N THR A 182 -1.11 20.14 -1.50
CA THR A 182 -1.60 19.97 -2.88
C THR A 182 -3.01 19.36 -2.95
N ARG A 183 -3.38 18.57 -1.94
CA ARG A 183 -4.67 17.90 -1.82
C ARG A 183 -5.42 18.38 -0.59
N ARG A 184 -6.74 18.41 -0.68
CA ARG A 184 -7.59 18.73 0.47
C ARG A 184 -7.43 17.65 1.55
N ALA A 185 -7.43 18.06 2.81
CA ALA A 185 -7.49 17.13 3.93
C ALA A 185 -8.73 16.23 3.83
N CYS A 186 -8.57 14.94 4.16
CA CYS A 186 -9.69 14.00 4.15
C CYS A 186 -10.79 14.43 5.14
N PRO A 187 -12.08 14.25 4.79
CA PRO A 187 -13.18 14.59 5.68
C PRO A 187 -13.06 13.89 7.04
N ALA A 188 -13.45 14.57 8.12
CA ALA A 188 -13.46 13.96 9.45
C ALA A 188 -14.34 12.69 9.46
N GLY A 189 -13.85 11.61 10.08
CA GLY A 189 -14.56 10.33 10.12
C GLY A 189 -14.56 9.52 8.82
N SER A 190 -13.98 10.01 7.72
CA SER A 190 -13.84 9.25 6.47
C SER A 190 -12.72 8.20 6.51
N LEU A 191 -11.78 8.32 7.44
CA LEU A 191 -10.58 7.51 7.46
C LEU A 191 -10.79 6.13 8.09
N ARG A 192 -10.12 5.12 7.54
CA ARG A 192 -10.14 3.72 7.98
C ARG A 192 -8.74 3.20 8.28
N ASP A 193 -8.62 2.47 9.38
CA ASP A 193 -7.50 1.58 9.60
C ASP A 193 -7.85 0.23 8.98
N VAL A 194 -7.13 -0.16 7.94
CA VAL A 194 -7.40 -1.37 7.13
C VAL A 194 -6.23 -2.34 7.26
N TYR A 195 -6.49 -3.58 7.64
CA TYR A 195 -5.49 -4.63 7.75
C TYR A 195 -5.93 -5.84 6.95
N TYR A 196 -5.09 -6.34 6.05
CA TYR A 196 -5.47 -7.41 5.14
C TYR A 196 -4.27 -8.20 4.67
N GLY A 197 -4.50 -9.39 4.13
CA GLY A 197 -3.41 -10.23 3.64
C GLY A 197 -3.79 -11.68 3.46
N LEU A 198 -2.75 -12.48 3.20
CA LEU A 198 -2.77 -13.92 3.00
C LEU A 198 -1.78 -14.54 3.99
N LEU A 199 -2.27 -15.35 4.92
CA LEU A 199 -1.47 -15.97 5.99
C LEU A 199 -0.91 -17.35 5.59
N GLY A 200 -1.32 -17.87 4.44
CA GLY A 200 -0.95 -19.18 3.93
C GLY A 200 -1.94 -20.29 4.29
N PRO A 201 -1.71 -21.50 3.76
CA PRO A 201 -2.70 -22.59 3.75
C PRO A 201 -2.97 -23.24 5.10
N GLU A 202 -2.06 -23.03 6.05
CA GLU A 202 -2.20 -23.60 7.38
C GLU A 202 -2.94 -22.69 8.35
N ALA A 203 -3.22 -21.43 8.00
CA ALA A 203 -3.98 -20.52 8.85
C ALA A 203 -5.47 -20.91 8.86
N THR A 204 -6.10 -20.91 10.03
CA THR A 204 -7.49 -21.33 10.20
C THR A 204 -8.38 -20.25 10.80
N ALA A 205 -7.84 -19.40 11.66
CA ALA A 205 -8.55 -18.27 12.23
C ALA A 205 -7.61 -17.14 12.65
N ILE A 206 -8.17 -15.94 12.75
CA ILE A 206 -7.51 -14.78 13.32
C ILE A 206 -8.27 -14.29 14.53
N THR A 207 -7.57 -13.65 15.45
CA THR A 207 -8.17 -12.91 16.55
C THR A 207 -7.71 -11.46 16.50
N TYR A 208 -8.63 -10.52 16.67
CA TYR A 208 -8.36 -9.10 16.67
C TYR A 208 -9.27 -8.36 17.64
N GLU A 209 -8.98 -7.08 17.84
CA GLU A 209 -9.85 -6.17 18.59
C GLU A 209 -10.70 -5.39 17.59
N ASP A 210 -12.02 -5.42 17.63
CA ASP A 210 -12.86 -4.71 16.67
C ASP A 210 -12.90 -3.18 16.91
N ALA A 211 -13.87 -2.49 16.31
CA ALA A 211 -14.01 -1.03 16.46
C ALA A 211 -14.45 -0.63 17.88
N ASP A 212 -15.15 -1.51 18.61
CA ASP A 212 -15.69 -1.28 19.94
C ASP A 212 -14.75 -1.76 21.05
N GLY A 213 -13.56 -2.24 20.68
CA GLY A 213 -12.58 -2.79 21.61
C GLY A 213 -12.83 -4.26 21.99
N GLN A 214 -13.82 -4.91 21.38
CA GLN A 214 -14.14 -6.31 21.67
C GLN A 214 -13.16 -7.24 20.97
N VAL A 215 -12.81 -8.33 21.64
CA VAL A 215 -11.93 -9.34 21.07
C VAL A 215 -12.75 -10.30 20.23
N VAL A 216 -12.58 -10.23 18.92
CA VAL A 216 -13.29 -11.04 17.94
C VAL A 216 -12.36 -12.11 17.39
N ARG A 217 -12.90 -13.33 17.24
CA ARG A 217 -12.27 -14.44 16.52
C ARG A 217 -13.06 -14.70 15.25
N GLU A 218 -12.36 -14.75 14.11
CA GLU A 218 -12.97 -14.96 12.80
C GLU A 218 -12.18 -16.02 12.03
N PRO A 219 -12.86 -16.97 11.35
CA PRO A 219 -12.18 -17.88 10.43
C PRO A 219 -11.54 -17.09 9.27
N VAL A 220 -10.38 -17.53 8.81
CA VAL A 220 -9.79 -16.99 7.58
C VAL A 220 -10.41 -17.68 6.37
N GLN A 221 -10.41 -17.00 5.22
CA GLN A 221 -10.88 -17.64 4.00
C GLN A 221 -9.80 -18.56 3.41
N SER A 222 -10.17 -19.84 3.30
CA SER A 222 -9.33 -20.88 2.68
C SER A 222 -9.36 -20.78 1.15
N PRO A 223 -8.34 -21.33 0.45
CA PRO A 223 -7.14 -21.97 1.01
C PRO A 223 -5.97 -21.02 1.32
N GLU A 224 -6.06 -19.71 1.05
CA GLU A 224 -4.89 -18.81 1.17
C GLU A 224 -4.71 -18.20 2.57
N GLY A 225 -5.61 -18.50 3.50
CA GLY A 225 -5.63 -17.88 4.81
C GLY A 225 -5.91 -16.38 4.71
N ALA A 226 -6.82 -16.00 3.82
CA ALA A 226 -7.12 -14.61 3.52
C ALA A 226 -7.91 -13.94 4.65
N TYR A 227 -7.57 -12.70 4.95
CA TYR A 227 -8.21 -11.92 6.02
C TYR A 227 -8.29 -10.43 5.67
N LEU A 228 -9.26 -9.73 6.26
CA LEU A 228 -9.55 -8.32 6.06
C LEU A 228 -10.19 -7.77 7.33
N LEU A 229 -9.71 -6.62 7.79
CA LEU A 229 -10.21 -5.89 8.93
C LEU A 229 -10.32 -4.44 8.54
N VAL A 230 -11.43 -3.82 8.90
CA VAL A 230 -11.69 -2.40 8.65
C VAL A 230 -12.21 -1.79 9.94
N LYS A 231 -11.57 -0.72 10.38
CA LYS A 231 -11.94 0.01 11.59
C LYS A 231 -11.95 1.51 11.32
N PRO A 232 -12.75 2.30 12.06
CA PRO A 232 -12.61 3.73 12.01
C PRO A 232 -11.20 4.09 12.51
N THR A 233 -10.53 5.03 11.84
CA THR A 233 -9.27 5.57 12.36
C THR A 233 -9.58 6.41 13.61
N PRO A 234 -8.96 6.12 14.79
CA PRO A 234 -9.24 6.88 16.00
C PRO A 234 -8.90 8.37 15.87
N PRO A 235 -9.68 9.27 16.51
CA PRO A 235 -9.36 10.69 16.55
C PRO A 235 -7.96 10.93 17.14
N GLY A 236 -7.20 11.87 16.58
CA GLY A 236 -5.88 12.23 17.10
C GLY A 236 -4.78 11.17 16.91
N ARG A 237 -5.02 10.13 16.10
CA ARG A 237 -3.97 9.18 15.72
C ARG A 237 -2.79 9.93 15.12
N ARG A 238 -1.59 9.74 15.67
CA ARG A 238 -0.38 10.46 15.22
C ARG A 238 0.20 9.97 13.89
N ARG A 239 -0.06 8.71 13.51
CA ARG A 239 0.50 8.06 12.31
C ARG A 239 -0.59 7.69 11.32
N VAL A 240 -1.22 8.72 10.77
CA VAL A 240 -2.19 8.61 9.67
C VAL A 240 -1.45 8.62 8.32
N GLY A 241 -2.02 8.02 7.29
CA GLY A 241 -1.38 7.84 5.99
C GLY A 241 -0.20 6.85 6.01
N GLN A 242 -0.05 6.06 7.08
CA GLN A 242 1.03 5.09 7.17
C GLN A 242 0.64 3.80 6.47
N TYR A 243 1.46 3.39 5.50
CA TYR A 243 1.39 2.10 4.83
C TYR A 243 2.47 1.17 5.37
N MET A 244 2.08 -0.04 5.76
CA MET A 244 2.97 -1.07 6.27
C MET A 244 2.74 -2.35 5.49
N VAL A 245 3.82 -2.96 5.03
CA VAL A 245 3.79 -4.24 4.33
C VAL A 245 4.82 -5.18 4.93
N GLY A 246 4.45 -6.45 5.01
CA GLY A 246 5.32 -7.54 5.38
C GLY A 246 4.73 -8.88 4.95
N VAL A 247 5.36 -9.96 5.39
CA VAL A 247 4.91 -11.34 5.13
C VAL A 247 4.13 -11.93 6.31
N SER A 248 4.14 -11.21 7.44
CA SER A 248 3.41 -11.55 8.65
C SER A 248 2.78 -10.27 9.21
N PRO A 249 1.58 -10.35 9.82
CA PRO A 249 0.91 -9.21 10.41
C PRO A 249 1.77 -8.53 11.48
N ALA A 250 2.16 -7.27 11.21
CA ALA A 250 2.89 -6.42 12.15
C ALA A 250 1.96 -5.57 13.04
N SER A 251 0.67 -5.52 12.71
CA SER A 251 -0.38 -4.72 13.36
C SER A 251 -1.75 -5.31 13.05
N GLY A 252 -2.81 -4.78 13.66
CA GLY A 252 -4.21 -5.19 13.40
C GLY A 252 -4.65 -6.46 14.11
N LEU A 253 -3.84 -7.51 14.10
CA LEU A 253 -4.14 -8.81 14.70
C LEU A 253 -3.54 -8.97 16.10
N ARG A 254 -4.24 -9.72 16.96
CA ARG A 254 -3.78 -10.22 18.26
C ARG A 254 -3.20 -11.63 18.14
N SER A 255 -3.82 -12.50 17.37
CA SER A 255 -3.33 -13.86 17.13
C SER A 255 -3.73 -14.44 15.78
N VAL A 256 -2.98 -15.47 15.37
CA VAL A 256 -3.27 -16.35 14.23
C VAL A 256 -3.27 -17.79 14.75
N GLU A 257 -4.32 -18.53 14.44
CA GLU A 257 -4.46 -19.95 14.72
C GLU A 257 -4.15 -20.77 13.46
N TYR A 258 -3.56 -21.95 13.65
CA TYR A 258 -3.14 -22.83 12.58
C TYR A 258 -3.79 -24.22 12.68
N ARG A 259 -3.79 -24.94 11.56
CA ARG A 259 -4.37 -26.28 11.43
C ARG A 259 -3.72 -27.32 12.36
N ASP A 260 -2.43 -27.16 12.67
CA ASP A 260 -1.71 -28.01 13.62
C ASP A 260 -2.08 -27.75 15.10
N GLY A 261 -3.06 -26.88 15.36
CA GLY A 261 -3.50 -26.48 16.70
C GLY A 261 -2.61 -25.42 17.36
N SER A 262 -1.49 -25.02 16.72
CA SER A 262 -0.65 -23.97 17.25
C SER A 262 -1.30 -22.59 17.12
N THR A 263 -0.97 -21.67 18.03
CA THR A 263 -1.44 -20.29 17.98
C THR A 263 -0.26 -19.34 18.13
N CYS A 264 -0.08 -18.46 17.14
CA CYS A 264 0.83 -17.33 17.28
C CYS A 264 0.09 -16.19 17.97
N ARG A 265 0.57 -15.76 19.15
CA ARG A 265 0.06 -14.55 19.82
C ARG A 265 1.09 -13.44 19.72
N ARG A 266 0.67 -12.25 19.30
CA ARG A 266 1.53 -11.07 19.32
C ARG A 266 1.68 -10.59 20.77
N ARG A 267 2.91 -10.57 21.28
CA ARG A 267 3.21 -9.97 22.58
C ARG A 267 3.26 -8.45 22.45
N LYS A 268 2.86 -7.72 23.50
CA LYS A 268 2.98 -6.25 23.57
C LYS A 268 4.44 -5.77 23.50
N SER A 269 5.39 -6.61 23.92
CA SER A 269 6.84 -6.36 23.89
C SER A 269 7.54 -7.23 22.85
N GLY A 270 7.86 -6.64 21.70
CA GLY A 270 8.73 -7.24 20.68
C GLY A 270 8.03 -7.64 19.38
N VAL A 271 8.80 -7.58 18.28
CA VAL A 271 8.37 -7.95 16.92
C VAL A 271 8.46 -9.46 16.75
N LEU A 272 7.69 -10.24 17.51
CA LEU A 272 7.56 -11.66 17.18
C LEU A 272 6.66 -11.74 15.93
N ARG A 273 7.27 -12.04 14.78
CA ARG A 273 6.55 -12.34 13.55
C ARG A 273 5.91 -13.72 13.69
N CYS A 274 4.68 -13.86 13.25
CA CYS A 274 4.05 -15.17 13.21
C CYS A 274 4.77 -16.06 12.19
N PRO A 275 4.93 -17.37 12.50
CA PRO A 275 5.57 -18.29 11.58
C PRO A 275 4.75 -18.41 10.30
N LEU A 276 5.43 -18.46 9.15
CA LEU A 276 4.81 -18.72 7.85
C LEU A 276 4.56 -20.23 7.72
N LYS A 277 3.54 -20.73 8.41
CA LYS A 277 3.19 -22.16 8.41
C LYS A 277 2.68 -22.56 7.02
N GLY A 278 3.18 -23.69 6.50
CA GLY A 278 2.92 -24.13 5.13
C GLY A 278 3.84 -23.51 4.08
N LEU A 279 4.81 -22.66 4.46
CA LEU A 279 5.79 -22.10 3.53
C LEU A 279 6.65 -23.22 2.92
N VAL A 280 6.62 -23.33 1.61
CA VAL A 280 7.49 -24.22 0.83
C VAL A 280 8.63 -23.39 0.25
N MET A 281 9.86 -23.68 0.68
CA MET A 281 11.03 -22.98 0.15
C MET A 281 11.23 -23.31 -1.34
N PRO A 282 11.35 -22.31 -2.24
CA PRO A 282 11.68 -22.57 -3.64
C PRO A 282 13.05 -23.24 -3.74
N ARG A 283 13.17 -24.20 -4.66
CA ARG A 283 14.44 -24.86 -4.97
C ARG A 283 15.24 -23.97 -5.91
N LEU A 284 16.24 -23.28 -5.36
CA LEU A 284 17.19 -22.46 -6.12
C LEU A 284 18.59 -23.03 -5.93
N GLU A 285 19.34 -23.22 -7.01
CA GLU A 285 20.77 -23.58 -6.94
C GLU A 285 21.58 -22.37 -6.51
N THR A 286 22.40 -22.49 -5.47
CA THR A 286 23.22 -21.36 -4.99
C THR A 286 24.14 -20.87 -6.11
N ALA A 287 24.05 -19.58 -6.43
CA ALA A 287 24.97 -18.98 -7.39
C ALA A 287 26.38 -18.95 -6.82
N THR A 288 27.38 -19.21 -7.66
CA THR A 288 28.78 -19.01 -7.30
C THR A 288 29.29 -17.68 -7.84
N ARG A 289 30.39 -17.19 -7.28
CA ARG A 289 31.06 -15.98 -7.77
C ARG A 289 31.44 -16.12 -9.23
N GLU A 290 31.95 -17.27 -9.64
CA GLU A 290 32.42 -17.53 -11.02
C GLU A 290 31.28 -17.47 -12.04
N GLU A 291 30.08 -17.90 -11.65
CA GLU A 291 28.88 -17.88 -12.49
C GLU A 291 28.33 -16.46 -12.72
N VAL A 292 28.52 -15.55 -11.76
CA VAL A 292 27.97 -14.20 -11.83
C VAL A 292 28.99 -13.14 -12.19
N ALA A 293 30.29 -13.40 -12.01
CA ALA A 293 31.36 -12.42 -12.19
C ALA A 293 31.42 -11.91 -13.64
N ALA A 294 31.21 -10.60 -13.83
CA ALA A 294 31.22 -9.96 -15.14
C ALA A 294 31.66 -8.49 -15.03
N PRO A 295 32.49 -7.97 -15.95
CA PRO A 295 32.96 -6.59 -15.87
C PRO A 295 31.81 -5.58 -15.88
N VAL A 296 31.80 -4.66 -14.91
CA VAL A 296 30.86 -3.54 -14.86
C VAL A 296 31.50 -2.31 -15.50
N ARG A 297 30.76 -1.62 -16.37
CA ARG A 297 31.18 -0.38 -17.02
C ARG A 297 30.32 0.77 -16.54
N VAL A 298 30.93 1.89 -16.20
CA VAL A 298 30.25 3.12 -15.79
C VAL A 298 30.55 4.25 -16.77
N ARG A 299 29.53 4.98 -17.18
CA ARG A 299 29.61 6.15 -18.05
C ARG A 299 28.91 7.33 -17.38
N VAL A 300 29.62 8.44 -17.28
CA VAL A 300 29.10 9.68 -16.70
C VAL A 300 28.79 10.66 -17.82
N GLY A 301 27.53 11.08 -17.91
CA GLY A 301 27.06 12.06 -18.88
C GLY A 301 27.72 13.42 -18.66
N GLN A 302 28.07 14.09 -19.75
CA GLN A 302 28.74 15.39 -19.72
C GLN A 302 27.77 16.58 -19.80
N ARG A 303 26.49 16.35 -20.10
CA ARG A 303 25.49 17.41 -20.29
C ARG A 303 24.43 17.37 -19.18
N PRO A 304 23.88 18.53 -18.79
CA PRO A 304 22.73 18.58 -17.91
C PRO A 304 21.50 17.98 -18.60
N GLU A 305 20.72 17.20 -17.86
CA GLU A 305 19.46 16.59 -18.29
C GLU A 305 18.34 16.96 -17.30
N TRP A 306 17.10 17.00 -17.79
CA TRP A 306 15.90 17.13 -16.96
C TRP A 306 15.04 15.89 -17.18
N PRO A 307 15.23 14.83 -16.38
CA PRO A 307 14.41 13.62 -16.48
C PRO A 307 12.92 14.00 -16.36
N GLY A 308 12.10 13.55 -17.32
CA GLY A 308 10.67 13.93 -17.38
C GLY A 308 10.39 15.31 -17.96
N GLY A 309 11.40 16.09 -18.33
CA GLY A 309 11.26 17.38 -19.02
C GLY A 309 10.89 18.58 -18.12
N ASP A 310 10.70 18.38 -16.81
CA ASP A 310 10.36 19.49 -15.90
C ASP A 310 11.60 20.32 -15.54
N LYS A 311 11.70 21.50 -16.15
CA LYS A 311 12.79 22.46 -15.92
C LYS A 311 12.74 23.15 -14.55
N ARG A 312 11.66 22.97 -13.77
CA ARG A 312 11.59 23.46 -12.38
C ARG A 312 12.46 22.64 -11.45
N LEU A 313 12.79 21.40 -11.83
CA LEU A 313 13.74 20.57 -11.10
C LEU A 313 15.18 20.99 -11.44
N PRO A 314 16.11 20.92 -10.47
CA PRO A 314 17.53 21.15 -10.76
C PRO A 314 18.01 20.21 -11.86
N ALA A 315 18.85 20.73 -12.77
CA ALA A 315 19.50 19.93 -13.78
C ALA A 315 20.20 18.72 -13.15
N GLN A 316 20.07 17.57 -13.79
CA GLN A 316 20.63 16.29 -13.36
C GLN A 316 21.75 15.85 -14.29
N ARG A 317 22.63 14.99 -13.78
CA ARG A 317 23.68 14.30 -14.52
C ARG A 317 23.32 12.83 -14.61
N ARG A 318 23.30 12.32 -15.83
CA ARG A 318 23.06 10.92 -16.12
C ARG A 318 24.31 10.09 -15.80
N ILE A 319 24.16 9.05 -15.00
CA ILE A 319 25.20 8.02 -14.79
C ILE A 319 24.62 6.70 -15.26
N THR A 320 25.22 6.12 -16.29
CA THR A 320 24.81 4.82 -16.83
C THR A 320 25.82 3.78 -16.41
N PHE A 321 25.36 2.67 -15.85
CA PHE A 321 26.19 1.49 -15.66
C PHE A 321 25.62 0.29 -16.40
N SER A 322 26.50 -0.56 -16.90
CA SER A 322 26.15 -1.71 -17.74
C SER A 322 27.09 -2.89 -17.49
N PHE A 323 26.58 -4.09 -17.65
CA PHE A 323 27.33 -5.34 -17.55
C PHE A 323 26.66 -6.42 -18.39
N ARG A 324 27.39 -7.49 -18.72
CA ARG A 324 26.81 -8.68 -19.36
C ARG A 324 26.39 -9.67 -18.28
N ALA A 325 25.10 -9.95 -18.17
CA ALA A 325 24.58 -10.95 -17.24
C ALA A 325 25.12 -12.33 -17.63
N ARG A 326 25.90 -12.98 -16.77
CA ARG A 326 26.41 -14.35 -17.05
C ARG A 326 25.44 -15.44 -16.65
N ARG A 327 24.60 -15.15 -15.66
CA ARG A 327 23.51 -16.01 -15.21
C ARG A 327 22.18 -15.35 -15.59
N ALA A 328 21.19 -16.18 -15.90
CA ALA A 328 19.84 -15.66 -16.13
C ALA A 328 19.29 -15.05 -14.83
N ALA A 329 18.36 -14.12 -14.95
CA ALA A 329 17.66 -13.51 -13.83
C ALA A 329 16.16 -13.46 -14.11
N ASP A 330 15.36 -13.58 -13.07
CA ASP A 330 13.91 -13.45 -13.05
C ASP A 330 13.46 -12.70 -11.78
N ALA A 331 12.26 -13.00 -11.26
CA ALA A 331 11.77 -12.36 -10.04
C ALA A 331 12.34 -12.97 -8.75
N ARG A 332 12.79 -14.22 -8.76
CA ARG A 332 13.41 -14.90 -7.61
C ARG A 332 14.92 -14.78 -7.61
N GLU A 333 15.55 -14.77 -8.77
CA GLU A 333 16.99 -14.58 -8.89
C GLU A 333 17.26 -13.31 -9.69
N TYR A 334 17.87 -12.30 -9.09
CA TYR A 334 17.98 -11.01 -9.76
C TYR A 334 19.27 -10.28 -9.44
N TYR A 335 19.69 -9.43 -10.36
CA TYR A 335 20.82 -8.54 -10.13
C TYR A 335 20.42 -7.38 -9.23
N THR A 336 21.30 -6.96 -8.35
CA THR A 336 21.17 -5.76 -7.53
C THR A 336 22.30 -4.80 -7.82
N PHE A 337 22.13 -3.54 -7.45
CA PHE A 337 23.21 -2.58 -7.49
C PHE A 337 23.22 -1.70 -6.25
N GLU A 338 24.41 -1.21 -5.95
CA GLU A 338 24.68 -0.18 -4.96
C GLU A 338 25.60 0.86 -5.59
N ALA A 339 25.18 2.12 -5.57
CA ALA A 339 25.91 3.25 -6.05
C ALA A 339 26.29 4.14 -4.86
N THR A 340 27.56 4.14 -4.50
CA THR A 340 28.12 5.04 -3.49
C THR A 340 28.66 6.29 -4.16
N VAL A 341 28.18 7.46 -3.76
CA VAL A 341 28.70 8.74 -4.23
C VAL A 341 29.55 9.33 -3.10
N THR A 342 30.80 9.67 -3.42
CA THR A 342 31.72 10.35 -2.51
C THR A 342 32.03 11.72 -3.09
N GLN A 343 31.63 12.78 -2.39
CA GLN A 343 31.82 14.15 -2.87
C GLN A 343 33.27 14.61 -2.67
N SER A 344 33.80 15.38 -3.63
CA SER A 344 35.10 16.04 -3.44
C SER A 344 35.00 17.23 -2.48
N ARG A 345 33.82 17.86 -2.41
CA ARG A 345 33.45 18.90 -1.45
C ARG A 345 31.95 18.82 -1.14
N PRO A 346 31.51 19.10 0.10
CA PRO A 346 30.09 19.13 0.44
C PRO A 346 29.34 20.18 -0.39
N VAL A 347 28.34 19.75 -1.15
CA VAL A 347 27.45 20.64 -1.92
C VAL A 347 26.00 20.41 -1.49
N LYS A 348 25.28 21.49 -1.16
CA LYS A 348 23.87 21.40 -0.78
C LYS A 348 23.05 20.76 -1.91
N GLY A 349 22.24 19.76 -1.56
CA GLY A 349 21.43 19.00 -2.51
C GLY A 349 22.15 17.81 -3.15
N CYS A 350 23.47 17.70 -3.00
CA CYS A 350 24.19 16.50 -3.38
C CYS A 350 24.14 15.48 -2.25
N PHE A 351 23.84 14.23 -2.60
CA PHE A 351 23.85 13.11 -1.67
C PHE A 351 25.28 12.59 -1.49
N ASP A 352 25.68 12.37 -0.24
CA ASP A 352 26.89 11.63 0.12
C ASP A 352 26.43 10.36 0.84
N GLY A 353 26.69 9.21 0.23
CA GLY A 353 26.13 7.94 0.69
C GLY A 353 25.85 6.93 -0.42
N ALA A 354 25.10 5.88 -0.08
CA ALA A 354 24.73 4.80 -0.98
C ALA A 354 23.25 4.87 -1.39
N LEU A 355 22.99 4.72 -2.68
CA LEU A 355 21.68 4.46 -3.25
C LEU A 355 21.73 3.12 -3.98
N GLY A 356 20.66 2.34 -3.97
CA GLY A 356 20.69 1.03 -4.60
C GLY A 356 19.33 0.40 -4.71
N GLY A 357 19.28 -0.75 -5.35
CA GLY A 357 18.05 -1.49 -5.54
C GLY A 357 18.25 -2.71 -6.42
N ALA A 358 17.15 -3.40 -6.71
CA ALA A 358 17.18 -4.48 -7.68
C ALA A 358 17.12 -3.94 -9.12
N ILE A 359 17.72 -4.70 -10.02
CA ILE A 359 17.42 -4.69 -11.43
C ILE A 359 16.22 -5.63 -11.60
N ALA A 360 15.02 -5.13 -11.30
CA ALA A 360 13.77 -5.89 -11.38
C ALA A 360 13.37 -6.11 -12.86
N LYS A 361 14.10 -7.00 -13.54
CA LYS A 361 13.92 -7.32 -14.95
C LYS A 361 14.41 -8.74 -15.22
N ASP A 362 13.67 -9.49 -16.03
CA ASP A 362 14.13 -10.78 -16.51
C ASP A 362 15.28 -10.58 -17.50
N LEU A 363 16.39 -11.28 -17.27
CA LEU A 363 17.58 -11.21 -18.08
C LEU A 363 17.96 -12.62 -18.51
N ALA A 364 18.16 -12.82 -19.80
CA ALA A 364 18.77 -14.05 -20.29
C ALA A 364 20.27 -14.05 -19.94
N ALA A 365 20.85 -15.23 -19.71
CA ALA A 365 22.29 -15.37 -19.67
C ALA A 365 22.91 -14.87 -20.99
N GLY A 366 24.04 -14.17 -20.88
CA GLY A 366 24.71 -13.49 -21.98
C GLY A 366 24.12 -12.13 -22.37
N SER A 367 22.97 -11.71 -21.85
CA SER A 367 22.36 -10.41 -22.21
C SER A 367 23.05 -9.22 -21.56
N GLU A 368 22.98 -8.04 -22.18
CA GLU A 368 23.46 -6.79 -21.58
C GLU A 368 22.39 -6.18 -20.68
N ALA A 369 22.73 -5.96 -19.42
CA ALA A 369 21.93 -5.21 -18.47
C ALA A 369 22.49 -3.79 -18.38
N SER A 370 21.61 -2.80 -18.36
CA SER A 370 21.98 -1.39 -18.23
C SER A 370 20.99 -0.67 -17.33
N ARG A 371 21.51 0.24 -16.50
CA ARG A 371 20.72 1.07 -15.59
C ARG A 371 21.26 2.48 -15.59
N VAL A 372 20.33 3.41 -15.39
CA VAL A 372 20.60 4.83 -15.30
C VAL A 372 20.23 5.30 -13.92
N ILE A 373 21.14 6.04 -13.28
CA ILE A 373 20.86 6.83 -12.09
C ILE A 373 21.12 8.30 -12.42
N TYR A 374 20.41 9.18 -11.71
CA TYR A 374 20.53 10.62 -11.86
C TYR A 374 21.05 11.22 -10.55
N LEU A 375 22.05 12.09 -10.65
CA LEU A 375 22.53 12.92 -9.56
C LEU A 375 22.36 14.39 -9.95
N PRO A 376 22.20 15.33 -9.00
CA PRO A 376 22.20 16.74 -9.33
C PRO A 376 23.48 17.12 -10.11
N TYR A 377 23.33 17.90 -11.18
CA TYR A 377 24.42 18.19 -12.11
C TYR A 377 25.59 18.94 -11.46
N VAL A 378 25.29 19.70 -10.39
CA VAL A 378 26.24 20.43 -9.56
C VAL A 378 27.16 19.53 -8.73
N CYS A 379 26.83 18.25 -8.58
CA CYS A 379 27.65 17.32 -7.79
C CYS A 379 28.97 17.02 -8.51
N ARG A 380 30.02 16.87 -7.69
CA ARG A 380 31.41 16.59 -8.09
C ARG A 380 31.99 15.54 -7.14
N GLY A 381 32.89 14.71 -7.64
CA GLY A 381 33.54 13.66 -6.83
C GLY A 381 33.58 12.34 -7.57
N ARG A 382 33.39 11.23 -6.86
CA ARG A 382 33.49 9.88 -7.44
C ARG A 382 32.21 9.10 -7.20
N VAL A 383 31.77 8.36 -8.22
CA VAL A 383 30.73 7.34 -8.08
C VAL A 383 31.38 5.96 -8.12
N LYS A 384 31.00 5.09 -7.18
CA LYS A 384 31.36 3.67 -7.14
C LYS A 384 30.10 2.85 -7.28
N ILE A 385 30.00 2.08 -8.35
CA ILE A 385 28.89 1.15 -8.62
C ILE A 385 29.34 -0.27 -8.30
N ARG A 386 28.62 -0.94 -7.41
CA ARG A 386 28.75 -2.37 -7.12
C ARG A 386 27.52 -3.07 -7.70
N VAL A 387 27.73 -4.14 -8.45
CA VAL A 387 26.63 -5.00 -8.93
C VAL A 387 26.73 -6.33 -8.21
N GLY A 388 25.60 -6.82 -7.71
CA GLY A 388 25.47 -8.09 -7.04
C GLY A 388 24.41 -8.98 -7.68
N TYR A 389 24.37 -10.24 -7.28
CA TYR A 389 23.34 -11.20 -7.65
C TYR A 389 22.66 -11.72 -6.38
N ALA A 390 21.35 -11.70 -6.36
CA ALA A 390 20.51 -12.02 -5.20
C ALA A 390 19.57 -13.18 -5.55
N GLN A 391 19.31 -14.05 -4.58
CA GLN A 391 18.32 -15.12 -4.69
C GLN A 391 17.34 -15.04 -3.54
N GLU A 392 16.08 -14.79 -3.87
CA GLU A 392 14.98 -14.69 -2.92
C GLU A 392 14.42 -16.07 -2.60
N ARG A 393 15.04 -16.71 -1.61
CA ARG A 393 14.62 -18.02 -1.09
C ARG A 393 13.47 -17.93 -0.09
N LYS A 394 13.25 -16.77 0.52
CA LYS A 394 12.19 -16.54 1.52
C LYS A 394 11.42 -15.28 1.13
N PRO A 395 10.09 -15.26 1.32
CA PRO A 395 9.31 -14.04 1.18
C PRO A 395 9.93 -12.89 1.97
N ASN A 396 10.11 -11.73 1.34
CA ASN A 396 10.62 -10.53 1.98
C ASN A 396 9.51 -9.48 2.14
N GLY A 397 9.78 -8.34 2.79
CA GLY A 397 8.73 -7.35 3.05
C GLY A 397 8.14 -6.71 1.80
N VAL A 398 8.93 -6.54 0.74
CA VAL A 398 8.53 -6.01 -0.56
C VAL A 398 9.42 -6.67 -1.61
N PRO A 399 8.87 -7.26 -2.68
CA PRO A 399 9.67 -7.84 -3.75
C PRO A 399 10.69 -6.82 -4.24
N PHE A 400 11.93 -7.27 -4.47
CA PHE A 400 13.03 -6.40 -4.89
C PHE A 400 13.49 -5.36 -3.85
N GLY A 401 12.96 -5.37 -2.62
CA GLY A 401 13.18 -4.37 -1.57
C GLY A 401 14.53 -4.42 -0.85
N GLY A 402 15.57 -4.98 -1.46
CA GLY A 402 16.90 -5.15 -0.87
C GLY A 402 18.00 -4.51 -1.71
N ALA A 403 18.26 -3.21 -1.50
CA ALA A 403 19.53 -2.63 -1.93
C ALA A 403 20.68 -3.34 -1.18
N GLY A 404 21.73 -3.75 -1.90
CA GLY A 404 22.94 -4.34 -1.32
C GLY A 404 22.79 -5.76 -0.73
N ARG A 405 21.63 -6.43 -0.88
CA ARG A 405 21.45 -7.83 -0.51
C ARG A 405 21.89 -8.74 -1.65
N ALA A 406 23.19 -8.80 -1.89
CA ALA A 406 23.78 -9.75 -2.82
C ALA A 406 24.21 -11.00 -2.07
N ASN A 407 23.90 -12.17 -2.62
CA ASN A 407 24.53 -13.41 -2.19
C ASN A 407 25.99 -13.43 -2.66
N ASP A 408 26.21 -12.97 -3.89
CA ASP A 408 27.52 -12.84 -4.52
C ASP A 408 27.65 -11.57 -5.33
N TRP A 409 28.88 -11.09 -5.49
CA TRP A 409 29.19 -9.86 -6.21
C TRP A 409 29.61 -10.15 -7.65
N VAL A 410 28.99 -9.45 -8.58
CA VAL A 410 29.31 -9.50 -10.01
C VAL A 410 30.64 -8.79 -10.26
N ASP A 411 30.71 -7.51 -9.93
CA ASP A 411 31.90 -6.68 -10.04
C ASP A 411 31.65 -5.28 -9.41
N VAL A 412 32.70 -4.47 -9.36
CA VAL A 412 32.68 -3.10 -8.88
C VAL A 412 33.42 -2.20 -9.86
N ALA A 413 32.81 -1.09 -10.24
CA ALA A 413 33.40 -0.08 -11.11
C ALA A 413 33.26 1.31 -10.51
N SER A 414 34.16 2.22 -10.86
CA SER A 414 34.12 3.61 -10.41
C SER A 414 34.34 4.58 -11.57
N ALA A 415 33.78 5.78 -11.45
CA ALA A 415 34.00 6.86 -12.40
C ALA A 415 34.04 8.21 -11.68
N GLU A 416 34.79 9.15 -12.26
CA GLU A 416 34.80 10.54 -11.80
C GLU A 416 33.54 11.27 -12.27
N ILE A 417 33.03 12.12 -11.38
CA ILE A 417 31.96 13.07 -11.62
C ILE A 417 32.66 14.44 -11.80
N PRO A 418 32.84 14.88 -13.05
CA PRO A 418 33.62 16.06 -13.39
C PRO A 418 32.91 17.33 -12.97
#